data_AF-A0A9D5XW73-F1
#
_entry.id   AF-A0A9D5XW73-F1
#
_cell.length_a   1.000
_cell.length_b   1.000
_cell.length_c   1.000
_cell.angle_alpha   90.00
_cell.angle_beta   90.00
_cell.angle_gamma   90.00
#
_symmetry.space_group_name_H-M   'P 1'
#
loop_
_entity.id
_entity.type
_entity.pdbx_description
1 polymer ?
#
loop_
_entity_poly.entity_id
_entity_poly.type
_entity_poly.pdbx_seq_one_letter_code
_entity_poly.pdbx_strand_id
1 'polypeptide(L)'
;MNANPSPKAASLREMPATYRLISFTGAGGKTTLIQWFAEIALAAKRRVVVTSTTKIFPPSGERLVLEADGPGFMARAGEALSASPLVVVACRFDHAGGKLIGLRPETVTALHDSGMADVILVEADGAARKPLKAPNDTEPVIPRGTDLCVAVMGLDAAYRPLDEATVHRHEIFARITQAPLGEPIRPESMIRVATAPDGLFKGCPADVDRVVFLNKADRPGRGRVAHNMATMPALDAPAARMRWFAGSARERDACEITPHHAHMPANHPSLLEFSHEF
;
A
#
# COMPACT_ATOMS: atom_id res chain seq x y z
N MET A 1 37.62 -5.73 7.69
CA MET A 1 36.44 -4.85 7.85
C MET A 1 35.39 -5.37 6.89
N ASN A 2 34.44 -6.15 7.40
CA ASN A 2 33.37 -6.72 6.59
C ASN A 2 32.41 -5.58 6.25
N ALA A 3 32.45 -5.13 5.00
CA ALA A 3 31.39 -4.31 4.44
C ALA A 3 30.11 -5.16 4.46
N ASN A 4 29.20 -4.79 5.35
CA ASN A 4 27.84 -5.32 5.35
C ASN A 4 27.25 -5.03 3.96
N PRO A 5 26.76 -6.04 3.20
CA PRO A 5 26.18 -5.76 1.90
C PRO A 5 24.99 -4.81 2.10
N SER A 6 25.06 -3.63 1.50
CA SER A 6 23.91 -2.74 1.33
C SER A 6 22.73 -3.56 0.79
N PRO A 7 21.51 -3.42 1.34
CA PRO A 7 20.36 -4.16 0.86
C PRO A 7 20.24 -3.94 -0.65
N LYS A 8 20.34 -5.02 -1.44
CA LYS A 8 20.06 -4.98 -2.88
C LYS A 8 18.69 -4.32 -3.04
N ALA A 9 18.60 -3.29 -3.88
CA ALA A 9 17.34 -2.60 -4.14
C ALA A 9 16.32 -3.60 -4.71
N ALA A 10 15.46 -4.15 -3.85
CA ALA A 10 14.55 -5.21 -4.22
C ALA A 10 13.42 -4.64 -5.08
N SER A 11 13.25 -5.06 -6.33
CA SER A 11 12.13 -4.61 -7.17
C SER A 11 10.79 -4.76 -6.42
N LEU A 12 9.76 -3.96 -6.73
CA LEU A 12 8.43 -4.10 -6.11
C LEU A 12 7.95 -5.57 -6.13
N ARG A 13 8.29 -6.30 -7.20
CA ARG A 13 7.95 -7.71 -7.41
C ARG A 13 8.74 -8.69 -6.52
N GLU A 14 9.82 -8.25 -5.89
CA GLU A 14 10.63 -9.08 -4.99
C GLU A 14 10.21 -8.91 -3.52
N MET A 15 9.44 -7.86 -3.22
CA MET A 15 8.99 -7.55 -1.85
C MET A 15 8.22 -8.71 -1.21
N PRO A 16 7.25 -9.37 -1.87
CA PRO A 16 6.53 -10.50 -1.28
C PRO A 16 7.41 -11.74 -1.04
N ALA A 17 8.63 -11.80 -1.61
CA ALA A 17 9.59 -12.87 -1.32
C ALA A 17 10.56 -12.50 -0.20
N THR A 18 10.67 -11.21 0.14
CA THR A 18 11.64 -10.65 1.08
C THR A 18 11.01 -10.38 2.45
N TYR A 19 9.75 -9.91 2.45
CA TYR A 19 9.03 -9.48 3.64
C TYR A 19 7.91 -10.46 3.99
N ARG A 20 7.68 -10.65 5.28
CA ARG A 20 6.71 -11.59 5.86
C ARG A 20 5.43 -10.91 6.34
N LEU A 21 5.48 -9.69 6.85
CA LEU A 21 4.30 -8.97 7.34
C LEU A 21 4.24 -7.57 6.74
N ILE A 22 3.47 -7.45 5.66
CA ILE A 22 3.39 -6.25 4.84
C ILE A 22 2.09 -5.50 5.14
N SER A 23 2.20 -4.28 5.66
CA SER A 23 1.06 -3.42 5.96
C SER A 23 0.83 -2.38 4.86
N PHE A 24 -0.41 -2.25 4.40
CA PHE A 24 -0.81 -1.32 3.35
C PHE A 24 -1.65 -0.18 3.94
N THR A 25 -1.22 1.05 3.71
CA THR A 25 -1.89 2.28 4.13
C THR A 25 -2.24 3.15 2.93
N GLY A 26 -3.03 4.20 3.15
CA GLY A 26 -3.37 5.14 2.08
C GLY A 26 -4.61 4.76 1.28
N ALA A 27 -4.65 5.11 0.00
CA ALA A 27 -5.86 5.04 -0.81
C ALA A 27 -5.55 4.90 -2.30
N GLY A 28 -6.57 4.77 -3.15
CA GLY A 28 -6.35 4.73 -4.60
C GLY A 28 -5.87 3.40 -5.15
N GLY A 29 -6.24 2.27 -4.54
CA GLY A 29 -6.04 0.93 -5.10
C GLY A 29 -5.32 -0.09 -4.21
N LYS A 30 -5.34 0.12 -2.88
CA LYS A 30 -4.73 -0.82 -1.90
C LYS A 30 -5.14 -2.27 -2.12
N THR A 31 -6.45 -2.54 -2.19
CA THR A 31 -6.95 -3.91 -2.37
C THR A 31 -6.42 -4.55 -3.66
N THR A 32 -6.38 -3.79 -4.76
CA THR A 32 -5.81 -4.26 -6.04
C THR A 32 -4.31 -4.53 -5.95
N LEU A 33 -3.56 -3.70 -5.21
CA LEU A 33 -2.13 -3.91 -4.96
C LEU A 33 -1.88 -5.12 -4.05
N ILE A 34 -2.71 -5.32 -3.01
CA ILE A 34 -2.66 -6.50 -2.14
C ILE A 34 -2.87 -7.77 -2.97
N GLN A 35 -3.86 -7.77 -3.88
CA GLN A 35 -4.08 -8.88 -4.80
C GLN A 35 -2.86 -9.14 -5.69
N TRP A 36 -2.22 -8.09 -6.20
CA TRP A 36 -0.97 -8.24 -6.97
C TRP A 36 0.16 -8.86 -6.13
N PHE A 37 0.36 -8.37 -4.91
CA PHE A 37 1.39 -8.89 -4.00
C PHE A 37 1.11 -10.36 -3.66
N ALA A 38 -0.16 -10.73 -3.49
CA ALA A 38 -0.58 -12.11 -3.28
C ALA A 38 -0.26 -12.98 -4.50
N GLU A 39 -0.58 -12.53 -5.72
CA GLU A 39 -0.24 -13.24 -6.96
C GLU A 39 1.27 -13.48 -7.10
N ILE A 40 2.09 -12.46 -6.81
CA ILE A 40 3.54 -12.57 -6.81
C ILE A 40 4.02 -13.63 -5.82
N ALA A 41 3.52 -13.59 -4.57
CA ALA A 41 3.88 -14.54 -3.54
C ALA A 41 3.47 -15.98 -3.91
N LEU A 42 2.26 -16.14 -4.47
CA LEU A 42 1.75 -17.43 -4.95
C LEU A 42 2.58 -17.98 -6.12
N ALA A 43 3.00 -17.13 -7.06
CA ALA A 43 3.91 -17.53 -8.15
C ALA A 43 5.26 -18.01 -7.60
N ALA A 44 5.70 -17.47 -6.48
CA ALA A 44 6.88 -17.92 -5.73
C ALA A 44 6.60 -19.12 -4.79
N LYS A 45 5.43 -19.76 -4.89
CA LYS A 45 4.98 -20.91 -4.08
C LYS A 45 4.97 -20.64 -2.57
N ARG A 46 4.69 -19.39 -2.17
CA ARG A 46 4.55 -18.98 -0.77
C ARG A 46 3.10 -19.17 -0.29
N ARG A 47 2.94 -19.48 0.99
CA ARG A 47 1.65 -19.48 1.70
C ARG A 47 1.30 -18.06 2.13
N VAL A 48 0.14 -17.58 1.71
CA VAL A 48 -0.29 -16.19 1.84
C VAL A 48 -1.52 -16.07 2.72
N VAL A 49 -1.47 -15.17 3.70
CA VAL A 49 -2.64 -14.70 4.43
C VAL A 49 -2.95 -13.27 4.01
N VAL A 50 -4.20 -13.01 3.67
CA VAL A 50 -4.71 -11.65 3.47
C VAL A 50 -5.63 -11.30 4.63
N THR A 51 -5.44 -10.13 5.23
CA THR A 51 -6.28 -9.66 6.34
C THR A 51 -6.38 -8.13 6.36
N SER A 52 -7.13 -7.60 7.32
CA SER A 52 -7.23 -6.18 7.59
C SER A 52 -7.36 -5.94 9.09
N THR A 53 -6.96 -4.75 9.55
CA THR A 53 -7.25 -4.22 10.89
C THR A 53 -8.46 -3.27 10.88
N THR A 54 -9.09 -3.06 9.72
CA THR A 54 -10.25 -2.18 9.54
C THR A 54 -11.37 -2.87 8.77
N LYS A 55 -12.45 -2.15 8.45
CA LYS A 55 -13.58 -2.71 7.68
C LYS A 55 -13.26 -2.71 6.18
N ILE A 56 -13.20 -3.89 5.56
CA ILE A 56 -12.93 -4.04 4.13
C ILE A 56 -14.07 -4.78 3.42
N PHE A 57 -14.18 -4.64 2.11
CA PHE A 57 -15.00 -5.57 1.33
C PHE A 57 -14.28 -6.91 1.24
N PRO A 58 -15.00 -8.05 1.28
CA PRO A 58 -14.38 -9.34 1.11
C PRO A 58 -13.68 -9.42 -0.26
N PRO A 59 -12.42 -9.87 -0.32
CA PRO A 59 -11.83 -10.36 -1.56
C PRO A 59 -12.73 -11.45 -2.17
N SER A 60 -12.78 -11.51 -3.50
CA SER A 60 -13.70 -12.40 -4.23
C SER A 60 -13.07 -13.75 -4.58
N GLY A 61 -13.65 -14.84 -4.09
CA GLY A 61 -13.31 -16.20 -4.52
C GLY A 61 -12.27 -16.91 -3.64
N GLU A 62 -11.69 -16.23 -2.66
CA GLU A 62 -10.73 -16.79 -1.73
C GLU A 62 -11.39 -17.49 -0.54
N ARG A 63 -10.70 -18.50 0.02
CA ARG A 63 -11.16 -19.18 1.24
C ARG A 63 -11.14 -18.20 2.41
N LEU A 64 -12.27 -18.05 3.08
CA LEU A 64 -12.46 -17.16 4.22
C LEU A 64 -12.52 -17.95 5.53
N VAL A 65 -11.77 -17.49 6.55
CA VAL A 65 -11.86 -17.99 7.92
C VAL A 65 -12.13 -16.82 8.86
N LEU A 66 -13.22 -16.89 9.63
CA LEU A 66 -13.56 -15.85 10.60
C LEU A 66 -13.19 -16.26 12.02
N GLU A 67 -12.66 -15.32 12.81
CA GLU A 67 -12.41 -15.50 14.25
C GLU A 67 -13.71 -15.87 14.98
N ALA A 68 -14.81 -15.20 14.62
CA ALA A 68 -16.12 -15.36 15.24
C ALA A 68 -16.84 -16.68 14.91
N ASP A 69 -16.37 -17.48 13.94
CA ASP A 69 -17.00 -18.76 13.58
C ASP A 69 -16.81 -19.86 14.63
N GLY A 70 -15.97 -19.63 15.64
CA GLY A 70 -15.80 -20.55 16.76
C GLY A 70 -14.39 -20.60 17.36
N PRO A 71 -14.17 -21.45 18.37
CA PRO A 71 -12.88 -21.58 19.06
C PRO A 71 -11.80 -22.19 18.16
N GLY A 72 -10.53 -21.89 18.44
CA GLY A 72 -9.41 -22.46 17.67
C GLY A 72 -9.18 -21.77 16.31
N PHE A 73 -9.43 -20.47 16.22
CA PHE A 73 -9.25 -19.67 15.00
C PHE A 73 -7.89 -19.91 14.31
N MET A 74 -6.81 -19.93 15.08
CA MET A 74 -5.45 -20.19 14.57
C MET A 74 -5.30 -21.57 13.93
N ALA A 75 -5.90 -22.61 14.52
CA ALA A 75 -5.86 -23.96 13.98
C ALA A 75 -6.65 -24.05 12.66
N ARG A 76 -7.85 -23.44 12.62
CA ARG A 76 -8.66 -23.38 11.39
C ARG A 76 -7.97 -22.61 10.27
N ALA A 77 -7.30 -21.50 10.60
CA ALA A 77 -6.51 -20.74 9.63
C ALA A 77 -5.35 -21.58 9.06
N GLY A 78 -4.64 -22.31 9.92
CA GLY A 78 -3.56 -23.23 9.50
C GLY A 78 -4.05 -24.40 8.63
N GLU A 79 -5.21 -25.01 8.98
CA GLU A 79 -5.85 -26.05 8.17
C GLU A 79 -6.27 -25.50 6.80
N ALA A 80 -6.89 -24.32 6.78
CA ALA A 80 -7.27 -23.64 5.55
C ALA A 80 -6.06 -23.35 4.64
N LEU A 81 -4.93 -22.93 5.22
CA LEU A 81 -3.67 -22.69 4.50
C LEU A 81 -3.02 -23.96 3.98
N SER A 82 -3.27 -25.10 4.65
CA SER A 82 -2.81 -26.40 4.19
C SER A 82 -3.62 -26.89 2.98
N ALA A 83 -4.89 -26.49 2.89
CA ALA A 83 -5.77 -26.82 1.77
C ALA A 83 -5.70 -25.82 0.60
N SER A 84 -5.30 -24.56 0.85
CA SER A 84 -5.21 -23.50 -0.14
C SER A 84 -4.00 -22.61 0.15
N PRO A 85 -3.14 -22.30 -0.84
CA PRO A 85 -1.96 -21.48 -0.61
C PRO A 85 -2.29 -20.02 -0.29
N LEU A 86 -3.55 -19.59 -0.46
CA LEU A 86 -4.04 -18.29 -0.03
C LEU A 86 -5.33 -18.44 0.80
N VAL A 87 -5.35 -17.76 1.94
CA VAL A 87 -6.53 -17.65 2.82
C VAL A 87 -6.75 -16.19 3.22
N VAL A 88 -8.02 -15.77 3.23
CA VAL A 88 -8.45 -14.51 3.82
C VAL A 88 -8.90 -14.77 5.25
N VAL A 89 -8.40 -13.98 6.19
CA VAL A 89 -8.80 -14.07 7.60
C VAL A 89 -9.33 -12.73 8.11
N ALA A 90 -10.40 -12.78 8.90
CA ALA A 90 -11.03 -11.60 9.47
C ALA A 90 -11.69 -11.92 10.82
N CYS A 91 -12.11 -10.89 11.57
CA CYS A 91 -12.79 -11.11 12.84
C CYS A 91 -14.19 -11.70 12.61
N ARG A 92 -15.01 -11.02 11.79
CA ARG A 92 -16.38 -11.46 11.46
C ARG A 92 -16.87 -10.84 10.16
N PHE A 93 -17.98 -11.35 9.65
CA PHE A 93 -18.71 -10.73 8.54
C PHE A 93 -19.81 -9.78 9.08
N ASP A 94 -19.83 -8.55 8.59
CA ASP A 94 -20.89 -7.57 8.82
C ASP A 94 -21.91 -7.67 7.68
N HIS A 95 -22.99 -8.42 7.92
CA HIS A 95 -24.03 -8.68 6.93
C HIS A 95 -24.81 -7.42 6.51
N ALA A 96 -24.94 -6.43 7.40
CA ALA A 96 -25.64 -5.19 7.07
C ALA A 96 -24.82 -4.33 6.10
N GLY A 97 -23.49 -4.29 6.29
CA GLY A 97 -22.58 -3.54 5.44
C GLY A 97 -21.98 -4.31 4.25
N GLY A 98 -22.13 -5.63 4.22
CA GLY A 98 -21.47 -6.51 3.24
C GLY A 98 -19.94 -6.47 3.34
N LYS A 99 -19.39 -6.34 4.56
CA LYS A 99 -17.96 -6.10 4.81
C LYS A 99 -17.38 -7.08 5.81
N LEU A 100 -16.09 -7.34 5.70
CA LEU A 100 -15.32 -7.99 6.75
C LEU A 100 -14.94 -6.96 7.81
N ILE A 101 -15.12 -7.33 9.06
CA ILE A 101 -14.54 -6.61 10.20
C ILE A 101 -13.14 -7.16 10.40
N GLY A 102 -12.14 -6.28 10.32
CA GLY A 102 -10.73 -6.62 10.51
C GLY A 102 -10.43 -7.27 11.86
N LEU A 103 -9.31 -8.01 11.90
CA LEU A 103 -8.76 -8.58 13.12
C LEU A 103 -8.21 -7.48 14.03
N ARG A 104 -8.13 -7.79 15.33
CA ARG A 104 -7.35 -6.98 16.26
C ARG A 104 -5.86 -7.05 15.89
N PRO A 105 -5.06 -5.98 16.05
CA PRO A 105 -3.64 -5.99 15.70
C PRO A 105 -2.85 -7.08 16.41
N GLU A 106 -3.24 -7.43 17.64
CA GLU A 106 -2.64 -8.49 18.43
C GLU A 106 -2.89 -9.87 17.79
N THR A 107 -4.07 -10.09 17.20
CA THR A 107 -4.37 -11.33 16.47
C THR A 107 -3.54 -11.43 15.19
N VAL A 108 -3.32 -10.31 14.49
CA VAL A 108 -2.43 -10.29 13.31
C VAL A 108 -0.97 -10.55 13.71
N THR A 109 -0.53 -9.99 14.85
CA THR A 109 0.80 -10.26 15.42
C THR A 109 0.96 -11.75 15.75
N ALA A 110 -0.05 -12.37 16.38
CA ALA A 110 -0.03 -13.80 16.67
C ALA A 110 0.00 -14.68 15.40
N LEU A 111 -0.67 -14.26 14.31
CA LEU A 111 -0.56 -14.91 13.00
C LEU A 111 0.87 -14.87 12.46
N HIS A 112 1.52 -13.71 12.51
CA HIS A 112 2.90 -13.55 12.11
C HIS A 112 3.87 -14.43 12.93
N ASP A 113 3.73 -14.39 14.25
CA ASP A 113 4.62 -15.09 15.18
C ASP A 113 4.47 -16.62 15.10
N SER A 114 3.30 -17.12 14.68
CA SER A 114 3.05 -18.55 14.49
C SER A 114 3.86 -19.19 13.35
N GLY A 115 4.32 -18.39 12.37
CA GLY A 115 5.03 -18.90 11.18
C GLY A 115 4.17 -19.76 10.24
N MET A 116 2.84 -19.78 10.39
CA MET A 116 1.96 -20.60 9.54
C MET A 116 1.88 -20.10 8.09
N ALA A 117 2.11 -18.80 7.88
CA ALA A 117 2.15 -18.17 6.58
C ALA A 117 3.57 -17.66 6.30
N ASP A 118 3.96 -17.72 5.03
CA ASP A 118 5.23 -17.17 4.60
C ASP A 118 5.12 -15.66 4.38
N VAL A 119 3.92 -15.19 3.98
CA VAL A 119 3.60 -13.77 3.77
C VAL A 119 2.20 -13.46 4.32
N ILE A 120 2.08 -12.35 5.05
CA ILE A 120 0.84 -11.79 5.57
C ILE A 120 0.69 -10.38 5.00
N LEU A 121 -0.40 -10.15 4.27
CA LEU A 121 -0.74 -8.88 3.66
C LEU A 121 -1.88 -8.24 4.43
N VAL A 122 -1.66 -7.05 5.00
CA VAL A 122 -2.59 -6.39 5.91
C VAL A 122 -3.08 -5.08 5.31
N GLU A 123 -4.38 -4.95 5.06
CA GLU A 123 -4.97 -3.63 4.84
C GLU A 123 -5.12 -2.90 6.19
N ALA A 124 -4.27 -1.91 6.47
CA ALA A 124 -4.13 -1.30 7.79
C ALA A 124 -5.02 -0.07 8.01
N ASP A 125 -5.75 0.37 7.00
CA ASP A 125 -6.67 1.51 7.09
C ASP A 125 -7.81 1.53 6.06
N GLY A 126 -8.90 2.24 6.37
CA GLY A 126 -10.01 2.46 5.45
C GLY A 126 -9.78 3.66 4.52
N ALA A 127 -10.12 3.52 3.24
CA ALA A 127 -9.96 4.59 2.23
C ALA A 127 -11.27 5.11 1.60
N ALA A 128 -12.44 4.53 1.94
CA ALA A 128 -13.75 4.90 1.38
C ALA A 128 -13.79 4.99 -0.16
N ARG A 129 -13.00 4.15 -0.86
CA ARG A 129 -12.86 4.14 -2.34
C ARG A 129 -12.35 5.46 -2.94
N LYS A 130 -11.71 6.32 -2.16
CA LYS A 130 -11.11 7.57 -2.65
C LYS A 130 -9.72 7.34 -3.27
N PRO A 131 -9.28 8.21 -4.19
CA PRO A 131 -7.90 8.25 -4.69
C PRO A 131 -6.83 8.52 -3.62
N LEU A 132 -7.11 9.41 -2.67
CA LEU A 132 -6.20 9.80 -1.59
C LEU A 132 -6.90 9.76 -0.24
N LYS A 133 -6.11 9.72 0.83
CA LYS A 133 -6.60 9.89 2.21
C LYS A 133 -5.57 10.61 3.07
N ALA A 134 -6.04 11.10 4.21
CA ALA A 134 -5.20 11.38 5.36
C ALA A 134 -5.56 10.45 6.53
N PRO A 135 -4.59 10.03 7.36
CA PRO A 135 -4.88 9.31 8.60
C PRO A 135 -5.59 10.21 9.62
N ASN A 136 -6.40 9.60 10.49
CA ASN A 136 -7.00 10.29 11.65
C ASN A 136 -6.23 9.90 12.91
N ASP A 137 -6.83 10.08 14.09
CA ASP A 137 -6.17 9.77 15.36
C ASP A 137 -5.99 8.27 15.61
N THR A 138 -6.82 7.44 14.99
CA THR A 138 -6.86 5.99 15.23
C THR A 138 -6.28 5.16 14.08
N GLU A 139 -5.92 5.77 12.95
CA GLU A 139 -5.39 5.10 11.77
C GLU A 139 -4.06 5.72 11.31
N PRO A 140 -3.21 4.97 10.58
CA PRO A 140 -3.36 3.54 10.28
C PRO A 140 -3.13 2.67 11.52
N VAL A 141 -3.73 1.48 11.53
CA VAL A 141 -3.53 0.50 12.61
C VAL A 141 -2.54 -0.56 12.11
N ILE A 142 -1.25 -0.26 12.27
CA ILE A 142 -0.14 -1.11 11.83
C ILE A 142 0.18 -2.16 12.90
N PRO A 143 0.05 -3.47 12.62
CA PRO A 143 0.38 -4.52 13.58
C PRO A 143 1.88 -4.55 13.93
N ARG A 144 2.18 -5.00 15.16
CA ARG A 144 3.55 -5.27 15.59
C ARG A 144 4.14 -6.40 14.75
N GLY A 145 5.43 -6.28 14.41
CA GLY A 145 6.13 -7.24 13.56
C GLY A 145 6.03 -6.95 12.07
N THR A 146 5.28 -5.91 11.67
CA THR A 146 5.34 -5.39 10.29
C THR A 146 6.78 -5.11 9.94
N ASP A 147 7.26 -5.68 8.82
CA ASP A 147 8.62 -5.49 8.32
C ASP A 147 8.66 -4.56 7.10
N LEU A 148 7.54 -4.43 6.38
CA LEU A 148 7.35 -3.47 5.30
C LEU A 148 6.01 -2.73 5.43
N CYS A 149 6.03 -1.40 5.32
CA CYS A 149 4.84 -0.58 5.17
C CYS A 149 4.77 0.02 3.75
N VAL A 150 3.64 -0.16 3.07
CA VAL A 150 3.39 0.33 1.72
C VAL A 150 2.25 1.36 1.73
N ALA A 151 2.58 2.63 1.49
CA ALA A 151 1.58 3.68 1.32
C ALA A 151 1.14 3.79 -0.14
N VAL A 152 -0.15 3.63 -0.40
CA VAL A 152 -0.72 3.72 -1.75
C VAL A 152 -1.35 5.10 -1.96
N MET A 153 -1.10 5.70 -3.12
CA MET A 153 -1.72 6.94 -3.54
C MET A 153 -2.15 6.86 -5.00
N GLY A 154 -3.41 7.22 -5.30
CA GLY A 154 -3.90 7.28 -6.68
C GLY A 154 -3.49 8.57 -7.39
N LEU A 155 -2.72 8.47 -8.48
CA LEU A 155 -2.32 9.62 -9.30
C LEU A 155 -3.49 10.32 -9.99
N ASP A 156 -4.64 9.65 -10.10
CA ASP A 156 -5.89 10.23 -10.60
C ASP A 156 -6.46 11.33 -9.69
N ALA A 157 -5.90 11.55 -8.50
CA ALA A 157 -6.15 12.73 -7.67
C ALA A 157 -5.37 13.97 -8.08
N ALA A 158 -4.21 13.83 -8.73
CA ALA A 158 -3.36 14.96 -9.01
C ALA A 158 -4.10 16.01 -9.86
N TYR A 159 -3.98 17.27 -9.46
CA TYR A 159 -4.67 18.43 -10.05
C TYR A 159 -6.20 18.41 -9.97
N ARG A 160 -6.81 17.47 -9.24
CA ARG A 160 -8.23 17.57 -8.87
C ARG A 160 -8.38 18.44 -7.62
N PRO A 161 -9.56 19.04 -7.39
CA PRO A 161 -9.83 19.80 -6.17
C PRO A 161 -9.57 18.98 -4.90
N LEU A 162 -8.99 19.63 -3.89
CA LEU A 162 -8.88 19.09 -2.54
C LEU A 162 -10.23 19.19 -1.83
N ASP A 163 -11.03 18.14 -1.93
CA ASP A 163 -12.39 18.08 -1.40
C ASP A 163 -12.75 16.66 -0.92
N GLU A 164 -13.95 16.51 -0.34
CA GLU A 164 -14.49 15.23 0.09
C GLU A 164 -14.67 14.24 -1.06
N ALA A 165 -14.90 14.72 -2.28
CA ALA A 165 -15.06 13.87 -3.46
C ALA A 165 -13.75 13.15 -3.81
N THR A 166 -12.60 13.79 -3.58
CA THR A 166 -11.29 13.34 -4.03
C THR A 166 -10.44 12.75 -2.90
N VAL A 167 -10.55 13.27 -1.67
CA VAL A 167 -9.69 12.87 -0.56
C VAL A 167 -10.53 12.42 0.65
N HIS A 168 -10.31 11.20 1.10
CA HIS A 168 -10.91 10.75 2.36
C HIS A 168 -10.27 11.51 3.53
N ARG A 169 -11.09 12.21 4.31
CA ARG A 169 -10.65 13.15 5.37
C ARG A 169 -9.84 14.33 4.82
N HIS A 170 -10.36 14.94 3.75
CA HIS A 170 -9.79 16.09 3.05
C HIS A 170 -9.36 17.25 3.98
N GLU A 171 -10.09 17.54 5.05
CA GLU A 171 -9.71 18.59 6.02
C GLU A 171 -8.39 18.25 6.76
N ILE A 172 -8.21 16.98 7.15
CA ILE A 172 -6.96 16.53 7.78
C ILE A 172 -5.82 16.58 6.76
N PHE A 173 -6.10 16.16 5.52
CA PHE A 173 -5.13 16.24 4.43
C PHE A 173 -4.68 17.69 4.18
N ALA A 174 -5.61 18.64 4.13
CA ALA A 174 -5.33 20.06 3.99
C ALA A 174 -4.43 20.57 5.12
N ARG A 175 -4.71 20.17 6.36
CA ARG A 175 -3.89 20.51 7.53
C ARG A 175 -2.47 19.92 7.46
N ILE A 176 -2.32 18.65 7.07
CA ILE A 176 -1.00 18.01 6.96
C ILE A 176 -0.18 18.68 5.84
N THR A 177 -0.81 18.92 4.69
CA THR A 177 -0.10 19.37 3.49
C THR A 177 0.03 20.89 3.38
N GLN A 178 -0.75 21.63 4.19
CA GLN A 178 -0.95 23.08 4.09
C GLN A 178 -1.53 23.50 2.73
N ALA A 179 -2.24 22.59 2.05
CA ALA A 179 -2.92 22.88 0.79
C ALA A 179 -4.32 23.45 1.05
N PRO A 180 -4.76 24.50 0.33
CA PRO A 180 -6.10 25.05 0.51
C PRO A 180 -7.18 24.07 0.05
N LEU A 181 -8.31 24.05 0.75
CA LEU A 181 -9.49 23.31 0.32
C LEU A 181 -10.04 23.87 -1.00
N GLY A 182 -10.53 22.99 -1.87
CA GLY A 182 -11.04 23.34 -3.20
C GLY A 182 -9.96 23.59 -4.26
N GLU A 183 -8.71 23.87 -3.88
CA GLU A 183 -7.60 24.07 -4.81
C GLU A 183 -7.07 22.73 -5.38
N PRO A 184 -6.41 22.75 -6.56
CA PRO A 184 -5.82 21.55 -7.14
C PRO A 184 -4.78 20.90 -6.23
N ILE A 185 -4.92 19.58 -6.02
CA ILE A 185 -3.94 18.77 -5.29
C ILE A 185 -2.66 18.68 -6.12
N ARG A 186 -1.62 19.37 -5.68
CA ARG A 186 -0.32 19.37 -6.37
C ARG A 186 0.53 18.17 -5.93
N PRO A 187 1.48 17.72 -6.75
CA PRO A 187 2.34 16.60 -6.38
C PRO A 187 3.14 16.85 -5.10
N GLU A 188 3.48 18.09 -4.78
CA GLU A 188 4.11 18.48 -3.51
C GLU A 188 3.21 18.13 -2.31
N SER A 189 1.90 18.30 -2.42
CA SER A 189 0.95 17.89 -1.37
C SER A 189 0.93 16.37 -1.20
N MET A 190 1.06 15.61 -2.28
CA MET A 190 1.14 14.15 -2.23
C MET A 190 2.44 13.68 -1.56
N ILE A 191 3.57 14.36 -1.84
CA ILE A 191 4.85 14.09 -1.18
C ILE A 191 4.75 14.43 0.31
N ARG A 192 4.16 15.58 0.66
CA ARG A 192 3.99 16.01 2.06
C ARG A 192 3.15 15.03 2.87
N VAL A 193 2.00 14.58 2.36
CA VAL A 193 1.17 13.62 3.11
C VAL A 193 1.86 12.27 3.29
N ALA A 194 2.72 11.86 2.36
CA ALA A 194 3.47 10.61 2.48
C ALA A 194 4.62 10.72 3.50
N THR A 195 5.21 11.90 3.65
CA THR A 195 6.46 12.09 4.42
C THR A 195 6.26 12.77 5.79
N ALA A 196 5.11 13.38 6.02
CA ALA A 196 4.78 14.00 7.31
C ALA A 196 4.67 12.97 8.44
N PRO A 197 5.05 13.33 9.70
CA PRO A 197 4.93 12.44 10.86
C PRO A 197 3.51 11.94 11.13
N ASP A 198 2.50 12.76 10.86
CA ASP A 198 1.08 12.44 10.95
C ASP A 198 0.47 12.01 9.60
N GLY A 199 1.33 11.75 8.62
CA GLY A 199 1.01 11.30 7.26
C GLY A 199 0.81 9.80 7.11
N LEU A 200 0.94 9.28 5.89
CA LEU A 200 0.55 7.90 5.54
C LEU A 200 1.27 6.78 6.31
N PHE A 201 2.42 7.08 6.92
CA PHE A 201 3.17 6.17 7.78
C PHE A 201 3.07 6.50 9.27
N LYS A 202 2.06 7.27 9.69
CA LYS A 202 1.82 7.58 11.10
C LYS A 202 1.80 6.29 11.94
N GLY A 203 2.58 6.27 13.02
CA GLY A 203 2.69 5.12 13.92
C GLY A 203 3.55 3.96 13.39
N CYS A 204 4.11 4.06 12.18
CA CYS A 204 5.04 3.07 11.65
C CYS A 204 6.41 3.19 12.37
N PRO A 205 6.95 2.10 12.96
CA PRO A 205 8.26 2.13 13.60
C PRO A 205 9.39 2.56 12.65
N ALA A 206 10.51 3.01 13.21
CA ALA A 206 11.63 3.58 12.44
C ALA A 206 12.48 2.52 11.72
N ASP A 207 12.47 1.30 12.21
CA ASP A 207 13.17 0.12 11.69
C ASP A 207 12.39 -0.64 10.60
N VAL A 208 11.16 -0.21 10.30
CA VAL A 208 10.31 -0.78 9.26
C VAL A 208 10.60 -0.13 7.91
N ASP A 209 10.79 -0.94 6.88
CA ASP A 209 11.00 -0.45 5.52
C ASP A 209 9.73 0.25 5.00
N ARG A 210 9.91 1.35 4.27
CA ARG A 210 8.80 2.18 3.78
C ARG A 210 8.85 2.33 2.28
N VAL A 211 7.70 2.07 1.65
CA VAL A 211 7.49 2.18 0.21
C VAL A 211 6.27 3.04 -0.07
N VAL A 212 6.40 3.96 -1.00
CA VAL A 212 5.27 4.69 -1.57
C VAL A 212 4.98 4.13 -2.96
N PHE A 213 3.73 3.73 -3.20
CA PHE A 213 3.26 3.29 -4.51
C PHE A 213 2.26 4.30 -5.08
N LEU A 214 2.71 5.04 -6.10
CA LEU A 214 1.91 5.94 -6.93
C LEU A 214 1.15 5.12 -7.98
N ASN A 215 -0.07 4.73 -7.63
CA ASN A 215 -0.91 3.91 -8.47
C ASN A 215 -1.62 4.72 -9.56
N LYS A 216 -2.11 4.02 -10.59
CA LYS A 216 -2.90 4.55 -11.71
C LYS A 216 -2.08 5.44 -12.66
N ALA A 217 -0.80 5.13 -12.83
CA ALA A 217 0.05 5.79 -13.83
C ALA A 217 -0.42 5.50 -15.27
N ASP A 218 -1.17 4.42 -15.49
CA ASP A 218 -1.83 4.05 -16.76
C ASP A 218 -2.91 5.03 -17.22
N ARG A 219 -3.38 5.91 -16.33
CA ARG A 219 -4.43 6.88 -16.68
C ARG A 219 -3.83 8.02 -17.51
N PRO A 220 -4.62 8.63 -18.43
CA PRO A 220 -4.15 9.73 -19.27
C PRO A 220 -3.44 10.83 -18.46
N GLY A 221 -2.21 11.14 -18.88
CA GLY A 221 -1.35 12.16 -18.27
C GLY A 221 -0.71 11.78 -16.92
N ARG A 222 -1.03 10.62 -16.32
CA ARG A 222 -0.56 10.27 -14.96
C ARG A 222 0.86 9.73 -14.91
N GLY A 223 1.33 9.07 -15.96
CA GLY A 223 2.76 8.78 -16.13
C GLY A 223 3.63 10.04 -16.09
N ARG A 224 3.19 11.15 -16.71
CA ARG A 224 3.90 12.44 -16.65
C ARG A 224 3.93 13.03 -15.24
N VAL A 225 2.84 12.89 -14.47
CA VAL A 225 2.82 13.33 -13.07
C VAL A 225 3.86 12.57 -12.25
N ALA A 226 3.91 11.24 -12.37
CA ALA A 226 4.90 10.42 -11.68
C ALA A 226 6.33 10.79 -12.08
N HIS A 227 6.57 11.01 -13.38
CA HIS A 227 7.88 11.45 -13.87
C HIS A 227 8.29 12.81 -13.29
N ASN A 228 7.38 13.78 -13.27
CA ASN A 228 7.64 15.09 -12.67
C ASN A 228 7.89 14.97 -11.15
N MET A 229 7.16 14.11 -10.44
CA MET A 229 7.41 13.87 -9.02
C MET A 229 8.82 13.34 -8.77
N ALA A 230 9.30 12.43 -9.62
CA ALA A 230 10.63 11.82 -9.49
C ALA A 230 11.78 12.83 -9.55
N THR A 231 11.56 14.02 -10.14
CA THR A 231 12.55 15.09 -10.25
C THR A 231 12.36 16.21 -9.22
N MET A 232 11.40 16.08 -8.30
CA MET A 232 11.11 17.11 -7.30
C MET A 232 12.13 17.07 -6.14
N PRO A 233 12.70 18.24 -5.76
CA PRO A 233 13.61 18.32 -4.60
C PRO A 233 12.99 17.86 -3.28
N ALA A 234 11.65 17.90 -3.17
CA ALA A 234 10.94 17.43 -2.00
C ALA A 234 11.13 15.92 -1.73
N LEU A 235 11.45 15.12 -2.76
CA LEU A 235 11.78 13.70 -2.59
C LEU A 235 13.24 13.47 -2.17
N ASP A 236 14.13 14.43 -2.40
CA ASP A 236 15.53 14.36 -1.93
C ASP A 236 15.67 14.67 -0.44
N ALA A 237 14.62 15.19 0.18
CA ALA A 237 14.63 15.54 1.60
C ALA A 237 14.86 14.30 2.49
N PRO A 238 15.62 14.40 3.60
CA PRO A 238 15.86 13.28 4.50
C PRO A 238 14.58 12.58 5.00
N ALA A 239 13.51 13.34 5.21
CA ALA A 239 12.20 12.83 5.61
C ALA A 239 11.52 11.95 4.53
N ALA A 240 11.97 12.06 3.28
CA ALA A 240 11.47 11.35 2.12
C ALA A 240 12.37 10.17 1.67
N ARG A 241 13.39 9.81 2.46
CA ARG A 241 14.26 8.63 2.25
C ARG A 241 13.51 7.31 2.45
N MET A 242 12.58 7.07 1.56
CA MET A 242 11.75 5.88 1.39
C MET A 242 11.79 5.56 -0.11
N ARG A 243 11.42 4.33 -0.47
CA ARG A 243 11.46 3.92 -1.87
C ARG A 243 10.15 4.30 -2.53
N TRP A 244 10.22 4.93 -3.69
CA TRP A 244 9.04 5.38 -4.43
C TRP A 244 8.88 4.57 -5.69
N PHE A 245 7.67 4.12 -5.96
CA PHE A 245 7.30 3.41 -7.16
C PHE A 245 6.12 4.08 -7.82
N ALA A 246 6.07 4.04 -9.15
CA ALA A 246 4.92 4.47 -9.93
C ALA A 246 4.51 3.38 -10.92
N GLY A 247 3.22 3.19 -11.12
CA GLY A 247 2.71 2.19 -12.04
C GLY A 247 1.22 1.97 -11.93
N SER A 248 0.76 0.81 -12.37
CA SER A 248 -0.62 0.36 -12.29
C SER A 248 -0.69 -0.99 -11.60
N ALA A 249 -1.30 -0.99 -10.41
CA ALA A 249 -1.67 -2.24 -9.77
C ALA A 249 -2.64 -3.06 -10.64
N ARG A 250 -3.41 -2.42 -11.54
CA ARG A 250 -4.32 -3.12 -12.46
C ARG A 250 -3.54 -3.82 -13.58
N GLU A 251 -2.58 -3.12 -14.20
CA GLU A 251 -1.74 -3.69 -15.27
C GLU A 251 -0.57 -4.53 -14.74
N ARG A 252 -0.44 -4.64 -13.42
CA ARG A 252 0.62 -5.41 -12.74
C ARG A 252 2.01 -4.89 -13.12
N ASP A 253 2.16 -3.58 -13.24
CA ASP A 253 3.41 -2.90 -13.62
C ASP A 253 3.81 -1.82 -12.61
N ALA A 254 5.12 -1.62 -12.47
CA ALA A 254 5.70 -0.62 -11.60
C ALA A 254 7.16 -0.36 -11.98
N CYS A 255 7.56 0.91 -11.89
CA CYS A 255 8.96 1.32 -11.93
C CYS A 255 9.32 2.05 -10.63
N GLU A 256 10.55 1.82 -10.15
CA GLU A 256 11.09 2.62 -9.05
C GLU A 256 11.42 4.02 -9.60
N ILE A 257 10.96 5.05 -8.89
CA ILE A 257 11.22 6.46 -9.18
C ILE A 257 12.11 7.03 -8.07
N THR A 258 13.37 6.60 -8.06
CA THR A 258 14.36 7.10 -7.10
C THR A 258 14.78 8.55 -7.43
N PRO A 259 14.86 9.44 -6.43
CA PRO A 259 15.26 10.84 -6.64
C PRO A 259 16.71 11.07 -7.12
N HIS A 260 17.58 10.05 -7.16
CA HIS A 260 19.01 10.22 -7.44
C HIS A 260 19.60 9.51 -8.66
N HIS A 261 18.78 9.09 -9.62
CA HIS A 261 19.29 8.73 -10.95
C HIS A 261 18.51 9.45 -12.05
N ALA A 262 18.73 10.76 -12.15
CA ALA A 262 18.54 11.50 -13.38
C ALA A 262 19.59 11.06 -14.43
N HIS A 263 19.56 9.79 -14.80
CA HIS A 263 20.11 9.19 -16.02
C HIS A 263 19.28 7.94 -16.31
N MET A 264 17.97 8.14 -16.54
CA MET A 264 17.24 7.21 -17.40
C MET A 264 17.75 7.45 -18.83
N PRO A 265 18.26 6.44 -19.55
CA PRO A 265 18.46 6.59 -20.99
C PRO A 265 17.10 6.90 -21.60
N ALA A 266 17.03 7.91 -22.46
CA ALA A 266 15.83 8.38 -23.14
C ALA A 266 15.14 7.34 -24.06
N ASN A 267 15.54 6.06 -23.99
CA ASN A 267 15.16 4.97 -24.89
C ASN A 267 14.71 3.70 -24.15
N HIS A 268 13.92 3.82 -23.07
CA HIS A 268 13.11 2.67 -22.62
C HIS A 268 11.76 2.70 -23.37
N PRO A 269 11.46 1.70 -24.23
CA PRO A 269 10.27 1.72 -25.07
C PRO A 269 9.04 1.23 -24.28
N SER A 270 8.57 2.04 -23.32
CA SER A 270 7.29 1.77 -22.65
C SER A 270 6.54 2.99 -22.11
N LEU A 271 7.00 4.22 -22.37
CA LEU A 271 6.29 5.44 -21.93
C LEU A 271 6.20 6.56 -22.98
N LEU A 272 6.67 6.34 -24.21
CA LEU A 272 6.66 7.34 -25.30
C LEU A 272 5.53 7.17 -26.33
N GLU A 273 4.62 6.19 -26.19
CA GLU A 273 3.49 6.02 -27.13
C GLU A 273 2.20 6.77 -26.73
N PHE A 274 2.31 7.91 -26.03
CA PHE A 274 1.15 8.78 -25.78
C PHE A 274 1.41 10.24 -26.15
N SER A 275 2.29 10.48 -27.12
CA SER A 275 2.52 11.80 -27.71
C SER A 275 1.92 11.94 -29.10
N HIS A 276 0.77 11.35 -29.39
CA HIS A 276 -0.07 11.75 -30.53
C HIS A 276 -1.51 11.33 -30.27
N GLU A 277 -2.32 12.23 -29.72
CA GLU A 277 -3.62 12.63 -30.28
C GLU A 277 -4.24 13.66 -29.31
N PHE A 278 -4.90 14.64 -29.92
CA PHE A 278 -5.26 15.95 -29.39
C PHE A 278 -6.27 15.93 -28.23
#